data_AF-A0A1M3CPG2-F1
#
_entry.id   AF-A0A1M3CPG2-F1
#
_cell.length_a   1.000
_cell.length_b   1.000
_cell.length_c   1.000
_cell.angle_alpha   90.00
_cell.angle_beta   90.00
_cell.angle_gamma   90.00
#
_symmetry.space_group_name_H-M   'P 1'
#
loop_
_entity.id
_entity.type
_entity.pdbx_description
1 polymer ?
#
loop_
_entity_poly.entity_id
_entity_poly.type
_entity_poly.pdbx_seq_one_letter_code
_entity_poly.pdbx_strand_id
1 'polypeptide(L)' 'MDQSKIVDRNSYIAALISLVFGFILFFIETYEFMKSLAAAFLLAGLVWISYIMVRCLILALRK' A
#
# COMPACT_ATOMS: atom_id res chain seq x y z
N MET A 1 21.17 17.12 6.85
CA MET A 1 21.14 15.75 6.28
C MET A 1 19.72 15.50 5.79
N ASP A 2 19.45 15.94 4.57
CA ASP A 2 18.12 16.03 3.95
C ASP A 2 17.67 14.64 3.49
N GLN A 3 16.85 13.98 4.29
CA GLN A 3 16.32 12.65 3.98
C GLN A 3 15.15 12.81 3.01
N SER A 4 15.45 13.02 1.73
CA SER A 4 14.56 12.63 0.63
C SER A 4 14.39 11.11 0.64
N LYS A 5 13.69 10.58 1.65
CA LYS A 5 13.34 9.18 1.74
C LYS A 5 12.14 8.98 0.82
N ILE A 6 12.44 8.48 -0.37
CA ILE A 6 11.46 8.01 -1.38
C ILE A 6 10.40 7.10 -0.72
N VAL A 7 10.77 6.41 0.36
CA VAL A 7 9.86 5.66 1.24
C VAL A 7 9.82 6.31 2.62
N ASP A 8 8.79 7.13 2.85
CA ASP A 8 8.51 7.72 4.16
C ASP A 8 7.80 6.73 5.08
N ARG A 9 7.94 6.92 6.40
CA ARG A 9 7.22 6.12 7.41
C ARG A 9 5.70 6.11 7.15
N ASN A 10 5.18 7.20 6.60
CA ASN A 10 3.79 7.31 6.16
C ASN A 10 3.39 6.32 5.05
N SER A 11 4.30 5.96 4.14
CA SER A 11 4.04 4.95 3.11
C SER A 11 3.84 3.57 3.73
N TYR A 12 4.65 3.24 4.72
CA TYR A 12 4.54 1.99 5.47
C TYR A 12 3.26 1.93 6.28
N ILE A 13 2.88 3.04 6.92
CA ILE A 13 1.61 3.17 7.66
C ILE A 13 0.42 3.02 6.71
N ALA A 14 0.46 3.66 5.55
CA ALA A 14 -0.61 3.55 4.55
C ALA A 14 -0.74 2.13 3.99
N ALA A 15 0.37 1.44 3.71
CA ALA A 15 0.35 0.05 3.29
C ALA A 15 -0.21 -0.88 4.38
N LEU A 16 0.17 -0.64 5.66
CA LEU A 16 -0.32 -1.42 6.79
C LEU A 16 -1.83 -1.21 7.03
N ILE A 17 -2.31 0.04 6.97
CA ILE A 17 -3.74 0.36 7.04
C ILE A 17 -4.49 -0.31 5.88
N SER A 18 -3.98 -0.20 4.65
CA SER A 18 -4.60 -0.80 3.48
C SER A 18 -4.63 -2.33 3.54
N LEU A 19 -3.64 -2.96 4.17
CA LEU A 19 -3.58 -4.40 4.37
C LEU A 19 -4.64 -4.85 5.38
N VAL A 20 -4.73 -4.17 6.54
CA VAL A 20 -5.72 -4.48 7.57
C VAL A 20 -7.14 -4.22 7.06
N PHE A 21 -7.38 -3.08 6.43
CA PHE A 21 -8.69 -2.70 5.92
C PHE A 21 -9.12 -3.58 4.74
N GLY A 22 -8.20 -3.87 3.81
CA GLY A 22 -8.43 -4.79 2.71
C GLY A 22 -8.75 -6.21 3.20
N PHE A 23 -8.02 -6.68 4.22
CA PHE A 23 -8.31 -7.98 4.83
C PHE A 23 -9.71 -8.04 5.43
N ILE A 24 -10.12 -7.02 6.19
CA ILE A 24 -11.46 -6.97 6.79
C ILE A 24 -12.55 -6.96 5.69
N LEU A 25 -12.38 -6.14 4.64
CA LEU A 25 -13.32 -6.04 3.53
C LEU A 25 -13.50 -7.39 2.81
N PHE A 26 -12.39 -8.02 2.41
CA PHE A 26 -12.46 -9.32 1.73
C PHE A 26 -12.91 -10.45 2.66
N PHE A 27 -12.64 -10.35 3.97
CA PHE A 27 -13.07 -11.37 4.92
C PHE A 27 -14.58 -11.34 5.15
N ILE A 28 -15.17 -10.15 5.23
CA ILE A 28 -16.63 -9.96 5.33
C ILE A 28 -17.34 -10.54 4.09
N GLU A 29 -16.75 -10.37 2.91
CA GLU A 29 -17.39 -10.77 1.66
C GLU A 29 -17.26 -12.27 1.37
N THR A 30 -16.09 -12.87 1.63
CA THR A 30 -15.80 -14.25 1.21
C THR A 30 -15.94 -15.28 2.34
N TYR A 31 -15.83 -14.87 3.62
CA TYR A 31 -15.70 -15.77 4.79
C TYR A 31 -14.54 -16.80 4.69
N GLU A 32 -13.72 -16.77 3.64
CA GLU A 32 -12.57 -17.66 3.42
C GLU A 32 -11.26 -16.95 3.77
N PHE A 33 -10.72 -17.25 4.95
CA PHE A 33 -9.54 -16.61 5.52
C PHE A 33 -8.32 -16.58 4.57
N MET A 34 -7.99 -17.69 3.91
CA MET A 34 -6.82 -17.75 3.02
C MET A 34 -6.95 -16.87 1.77
N LYS A 35 -8.14 -16.85 1.14
CA LYS A 35 -8.36 -16.05 -0.07
C LYS A 35 -8.41 -14.56 0.25
N SER A 36 -9.07 -14.19 1.35
CA SER A 36 -9.13 -12.80 1.81
C SER A 36 -7.76 -12.28 2.22
N LEU A 37 -6.89 -13.13 2.82
CA LEU A 37 -5.51 -12.77 3.14
C LEU A 37 -4.69 -12.50 1.88
N ALA A 38 -4.77 -13.39 0.88
CA ALA A 38 -4.04 -13.22 -0.37
C ALA A 38 -4.49 -11.96 -1.14
N ALA A 39 -5.79 -11.71 -1.20
CA ALA A 39 -6.35 -10.52 -1.84
C ALA A 39 -5.92 -9.23 -1.12
N ALA A 40 -5.95 -9.21 0.21
CA ALA A 40 -5.50 -8.07 1.01
C ALA A 40 -3.99 -7.79 0.83
N PHE A 41 -3.17 -8.83 0.73
CA PHE A 41 -1.74 -8.70 0.50
C PHE A 41 -1.44 -8.13 -0.90
N LEU A 42 -2.15 -8.61 -1.92
CA LEU A 42 -2.07 -8.07 -3.28
C LEU A 42 -2.49 -6.59 -3.31
N LEU A 43 -3.57 -6.24 -2.63
CA LEU A 43 -4.08 -4.86 -2.58
C LEU A 43 -3.09 -3.94 -1.84
N ALA A 44 -2.54 -4.37 -0.71
CA ALA A 44 -1.52 -3.63 0.02
C ALA A 44 -0.24 -3.44 -0.80
N GLY A 45 0.22 -4.49 -1.49
CA GLY A 45 1.36 -4.40 -2.41
C GLY A 45 1.11 -3.43 -3.56
N LEU A 46 -0.09 -3.45 -4.14
CA LEU A 46 -0.49 -2.55 -5.22
C LEU A 46 -0.53 -1.09 -4.76
N VAL A 47 -1.09 -0.83 -3.58
CA VAL A 47 -1.13 0.51 -2.97
C VAL A 47 0.29 1.01 -2.69
N TRP A 48 1.18 0.13 -2.21
CA TRP A 48 2.56 0.48 -1.96
C TRP A 48 3.32 0.84 -3.24
N ILE A 49 3.18 0.02 -4.30
CA ILE A 49 3.78 0.29 -5.62
C ILE A 49 3.22 1.59 -6.21
N SER A 50 1.90 1.79 -6.15
CA SER A 50 1.24 3.00 -6.64
C SER A 50 1.77 4.26 -5.93
N TYR A 51 2.00 4.19 -4.61
CA TYR A 51 2.58 5.28 -3.84
C TYR A 51 4.02 5.62 -4.29
N ILE A 52 4.86 4.60 -4.51
CA ILE A 52 6.23 4.78 -5.01
C ILE A 52 6.20 5.41 -6.41
N MET A 53 5.31 4.93 -7.27
CA MET A 53 5.17 5.40 -8.65
C MET A 53 4.70 6.86 -8.71
N VAL A 54 3.72 7.27 -7.89
CA VAL A 54 3.28 8.67 -7.75
C VAL A 54 4.41 9.56 -7.24
N ARG A 55 5.17 9.12 -6.22
CA ARG A 55 6.36 9.84 -5.74
C ARG A 55 7.41 10.01 -6.82
N CYS A 56 7.67 8.96 -7.59
CA CYS A 56 8.63 8.99 -8.70
C CYS A 56 8.16 9.95 -9.80
N LEU A 57 6.87 9.96 -10.10
CA LEU A 57 6.26 10.88 -11.07
C LEU A 57 6.35 12.34 -10.60
N ILE A 58 6.06 12.62 -9.32
CA ILE A 58 6.20 13.96 -8.74
C ILE A 58 7.65 14.44 -8.82
N LEU A 59 8.62 13.58 -8.49
CA LEU A 59 10.04 13.91 -8.61
C LEU A 59 10.47 14.18 -10.06
N ALA A 60 9.93 13.42 -11.02
CA ALA A 60 10.19 13.64 -12.44
C ALA A 60 9.56 14.93 -12.97
N LEU A 61 8.36 15.29 -12.51
CA LEU A 61 7.65 16.54 -12.86
C LEU A 61 8.23 17.79 -12.19
N ARG A 62 8.93 17.64 -11.06
CA ARG A 62 9.57 18.75 -10.34
C ARG A 62 10.95 19.12 -10.89
N LYS A 63 11.41 18.43 -11.94
CA LYS A 63 12.68 18.64 -12.62
C LYS A 63 12.46 19.38 -13.94
#